data_AF-A0AA40B0T5-F1
#
_entry.id   AF-A0AA40B0T5-F1
#
_cell.length_a   1.000
_cell.length_b   1.000
_cell.length_c   1.000
_cell.angle_alpha   90.00
_cell.angle_beta   90.00
_cell.angle_gamma   90.00
#
_symmetry.space_group_name_H-M   'P 1'
#
loop_
_entity.id
_entity.type
_entity.pdbx_description
1 polymer ?
#
loop_
_entity_poly.entity_id
_entity_poly.type
_entity_poly.pdbx_seq_one_letter_code
_entity_poly.pdbx_strand_id
1 'polypeptide(L)' 'MSNSQDPGWHEEVMRQKYNDPRKLKDFLDKTYGSGNYLVKIRSNRWILCLPEPLQEGELEDIERRIRVHYKPN' A
#
# COMPACT_ATOMS: atom_id res chain seq x y z
N MET A 1 10.84 21.10 -12.88
CA MET A 1 10.82 19.89 -12.04
C MET A 1 9.39 19.37 -12.09
N SER A 2 9.15 18.30 -12.83
CA SER A 2 7.79 17.81 -13.11
C SER A 2 7.30 16.98 -11.93
N ASN A 3 6.45 17.55 -11.08
CA ASN A 3 5.68 16.79 -10.10
C ASN A 3 4.60 16.01 -10.86
N SER A 4 4.93 14.80 -11.31
CA SER A 4 3.96 13.86 -11.84
C SER A 4 3.18 13.22 -10.68
N GLN A 5 2.41 14.03 -9.94
CA GLN A 5 1.36 13.53 -9.07
C GLN A 5 0.11 13.39 -9.94
N ASP A 6 -0.33 12.16 -10.19
CA ASP A 6 -1.68 11.89 -10.70
C ASP A 6 -2.68 12.70 -9.84
N PRO A 7 -3.51 13.58 -10.42
CA PRO A 7 -4.24 14.63 -9.67
C PRO A 7 -5.39 14.13 -8.78
N GLY A 8 -5.35 12.90 -8.26
CA GLY A 8 -6.35 12.39 -7.33
C GLY A 8 -5.93 11.18 -6.49
N TRP A 9 -4.67 10.72 -6.58
CA TRP A 9 -4.21 9.57 -5.80
C TRP A 9 -2.97 9.95 -4.98
N HIS A 10 -3.09 9.80 -3.67
CA HIS A 10 -2.01 9.98 -2.72
C HIS A 10 -1.11 8.74 -2.72
N GLU A 11 0.17 8.92 -3.02
CA GLU A 11 1.14 7.83 -3.11
C GLU A 11 1.94 7.70 -1.81
N GLU A 12 1.86 6.54 -1.19
CA GLU A 12 2.55 6.19 0.04
C GLU A 12 3.54 5.06 -0.21
N VAL A 13 4.82 5.32 0.05
CA VAL A 13 5.88 4.33 -0.18
C VAL A 13 5.91 3.37 1.01
N MET A 14 5.58 2.11 0.76
CA MET A 14 5.68 1.08 1.78
C MET A 14 7.16 0.83 2.09
N ARG A 15 7.49 0.82 3.40
CA ARG A 15 8.82 0.57 3.93
C ARG A 15 9.17 -0.91 3.87
N GLN A 16 8.18 -1.78 4.02
CA GLN A 16 8.35 -3.23 3.98
C GLN A 16 8.23 -3.81 2.58
N LYS A 17 8.99 -4.89 2.33
CA LYS A 17 8.84 -5.71 1.14
C LYS A 17 7.90 -6.87 1.43
N TYR A 18 6.92 -7.05 0.56
CA TYR A 18 5.96 -8.16 0.63
C TYR A 18 6.31 -9.20 -0.44
N ASN A 19 6.45 -10.47 -0.04
CA ASN A 19 6.88 -11.56 -0.94
C ASN A 19 5.73 -12.19 -1.75
N ASP A 20 4.49 -11.80 -1.48
CA ASP A 20 3.24 -12.41 -1.99
C ASP A 20 2.17 -11.31 -2.22
N PRO A 21 2.15 -10.71 -3.42
CA PRO A 21 1.21 -9.65 -3.78
C PRO A 21 -0.25 -9.99 -3.46
N ARG A 22 -0.63 -11.27 -3.48
CA ARG A 22 -2.02 -11.69 -3.29
C ARG A 22 -2.50 -11.41 -1.88
N LYS A 23 -1.69 -11.69 -0.86
CA LYS A 23 -2.03 -11.40 0.54
C LYS A 23 -2.15 -9.90 0.81
N LEU A 24 -1.26 -9.11 0.21
CA LEU A 24 -1.34 -7.65 0.26
C LEU A 24 -2.64 -7.17 -0.37
N LYS A 25 -2.97 -7.66 -1.57
CA LYS A 25 -4.20 -7.35 -2.29
C LYS A 25 -5.44 -7.73 -1.47
N ASP A 26 -5.50 -8.93 -0.91
CA ASP A 26 -6.63 -9.39 -0.10
C ASP A 26 -6.84 -8.54 1.16
N PHE A 27 -5.74 -8.13 1.81
CA PHE A 27 -5.81 -7.21 2.94
C PHE A 27 -6.34 -5.83 2.51
N LEU A 28 -5.84 -5.29 1.41
CA LEU A 28 -6.25 -3.98 0.90
C LEU A 28 -7.71 -4.00 0.40
N ASP A 29 -8.13 -5.07 -0.28
CA ASP A 29 -9.53 -5.30 -0.68
C ASP A 29 -10.46 -5.34 0.54
N LYS A 30 -10.05 -5.98 1.65
CA LYS A 30 -10.82 -5.99 2.90
C LYS A 30 -10.83 -4.66 3.63
N THR A 31 -9.75 -3.88 3.53
CA THR A 31 -9.58 -2.63 4.29
C THR A 31 -10.21 -1.44 3.58
N TYR A 32 -9.97 -1.31 2.27
CA TYR A 32 -10.38 -0.16 1.47
C TYR A 32 -11.50 -0.49 0.48
N GLY A 33 -11.74 -1.77 0.19
CA GLY A 33 -12.62 -2.20 -0.89
C GLY A 33 -11.90 -2.29 -2.22
N SER A 34 -12.28 -3.29 -3.02
CA SER A 34 -11.76 -3.48 -4.37
C SER A 34 -12.02 -2.25 -5.24
N GLY A 35 -10.96 -1.63 -5.76
CA GLY A 35 -11.03 -0.46 -6.64
C GLY A 35 -10.79 0.89 -5.96
N ASN A 36 -10.69 0.93 -4.62
CA ASN A 36 -10.39 2.16 -3.86
C ASN A 36 -8.91 2.27 -3.46
N TYR A 37 -8.04 1.49 -4.07
CA TYR A 37 -6.59 1.55 -3.88
C TYR A 37 -5.88 1.10 -5.16
N LEU A 38 -4.63 1.54 -5.35
CA LEU A 38 -3.73 1.03 -6.37
C LEU A 38 -2.42 0.62 -5.71
N VAL A 39 -1.78 -0.40 -6.27
CA VAL A 39 -0.45 -0.82 -5.83
C VAL A 39 0.48 -0.74 -7.03
N LYS A 40 1.49 0.14 -6.94
CA LYS A 40 2.53 0.29 -7.96
C LYS A 40 3.84 -0.28 -7.41
N ILE A 41 4.64 -0.91 -8.26
CA ILE A 41 6.01 -1.30 -7.91
C ILE A 41 6.96 -0.41 -8.71
N ARG A 42 7.78 0.39 -8.02
CA ARG A 42 8.83 1.21 -8.64
C ARG A 42 10.14 1.00 -7.91
N SER A 43 11.23 0.77 -8.65
CA SER A 43 12.58 0.58 -8.09
C SER A 43 12.63 -0.44 -6.93
N ASN A 44 11.94 -1.58 -7.09
CA ASN A 44 11.83 -2.64 -6.07
C ASN A 44 11.19 -2.18 -4.74
N ARG A 45 10.39 -1.12 -4.77
CA ARG A 45 9.56 -0.63 -3.66
C ARG A 45 8.09 -0.71 -4.04
N TRP A 46 7.29 -1.08 -3.06
CA TRP A 46 5.83 -1.10 -3.16
C TRP A 46 5.31 0.30 -2.81
N ILE A 47 4.44 0.82 -3.65
CA ILE A 47 3.81 2.13 -3.50
C ILE A 47 2.32 1.88 -3.45
N LEU A 48 1.70 2.22 -2.33
CA LEU A 48 0.26 2.20 -2.14
C LEU A 48 -0.29 3.55 -2.58
N CYS A 49 -1.20 3.57 -3.54
CA CYS A 49 -1.91 4.78 -3.91
C CYS A 49 -3.35 4.71 -3.39
N LEU A 50 -3.80 5.76 -2.71
CA LEU A 50 -5.15 5.87 -2.15
C LEU A 50 -5.82 7.17 -2.62
N PRO A 51 -7.15 7.21 -2.76
CA PRO A 51 -7.86 8.44 -3.11
C PRO A 51 -7.80 9.49 -2.00
N GLU A 52 -7.60 9.07 -0.76
CA GLU A 52 -7.43 9.93 0.41
C GLU A 52 -6.02 9.73 0.99
N PRO A 53 -5.41 10.79 1.56
CA PRO A 53 -4.12 10.67 2.21
C PRO A 53 -4.23 9.83 3.48
N LEU A 54 -3.22 9.00 3.75
CA LEU A 54 -3.11 8.31 5.03
C LEU A 54 -2.79 9.31 6.14
N GLN A 55 -3.38 9.09 7.31
CA GLN A 55 -3.00 9.83 8.51
C GLN A 55 -1.66 9.33 9.04
N GLU A 56 -1.01 10.15 9.87
CA GLU A 56 0.25 9.80 10.52
C GLU A 56 0.09 8.49 11.30
N GLY A 57 0.98 7.52 11.05
CA GLY A 57 0.95 6.21 11.69
C GLY A 57 0.06 5.15 11.01
N GLU A 58 -0.89 5.53 10.15
CA GLU A 58 -1.76 4.55 9.48
C GLU A 58 -0.98 3.63 8.56
N LEU A 59 0.01 4.16 7.83
CA LEU A 59 0.88 3.34 7.00
C LEU A 59 1.58 2.27 7.86
N GLU A 60 2.13 2.65 9.01
CA GLU A 60 2.81 1.70 9.90
C GLU A 60 1.87 0.63 10.46
N ASP A 61 0.62 0.99 10.78
CA ASP A 61 -0.38 0.04 11.24
C ASP A 61 -0.84 -0.91 10.13
N ILE A 62 -1.00 -0.43 8.90
CA ILE A 62 -1.24 -1.26 7.72
C ILE A 62 -0.11 -2.27 7.56
N GLU A 63 1.15 -1.80 7.57
CA GLU A 63 2.31 -2.67 7.42
C GLU A 63 2.41 -3.71 8.55
N ARG A 64 2.09 -3.30 9.79
CA ARG A 64 2.04 -4.19 10.96
C ARG A 64 0.97 -5.26 10.79
N ARG A 65 -0.23 -4.90 10.36
CA ARG A 65 -1.36 -5.83 10.16
C ARG A 65 -1.07 -6.82 9.04
N ILE A 66 -0.54 -6.35 7.90
CA ILE A 66 -0.14 -7.23 6.79
C ILE A 66 0.96 -8.19 7.25
N ARG A 67 1.93 -7.73 8.03
CA ARG A 67 3.00 -8.57 8.58
C ARG A 67 2.46 -9.69 9.47
N VAL A 68 1.43 -9.43 10.30
CA VAL A 68 0.79 -10.47 11.11
C VAL A 68 0.12 -11.54 10.24
N HIS A 69 -0.39 -11.18 9.06
CA HIS A 69 -0.94 -12.13 8.07
C HIS A 69 0.15 -12.83 7.22
N TYR A 70 1.38 -12.30 7.23
CA TYR A 70 2.59 -12.95 6.75
C TYR A 70 3.29 -13.70 7.87
N LYS A 71 2.77 -14.86 8.26
CA LYS A 71 3.64 -15.86 8.88
C LYS A 71 4.61 -16.37 7.80
N PRO A 72 5.93 -16.24 7.97
CA PRO A 72 6.87 -16.99 7.16
C PRO A 72 6.60 -18.47 7.46
N ASN A 73 6.32 -19.25 6.42
CA ASN A 73 6.50 -20.70 6.49
C ASN A 73 8.00 -20.99 6.48
#